data_AF-A0A7R9SYE1-F1
#
_entry.id   AF-A0A7R9SYE1-F1
#
_cell.length_a   1.000
_cell.length_b   1.000
_cell.length_c   1.000
_cell.angle_alpha   90.00
_cell.angle_beta   90.00
_cell.angle_gamma   90.00
#
_symmetry.space_group_name_H-M   'P 1'
#
loop_
_entity.id
_entity.type
_entity.pdbx_description
1 polymer ?
#
loop_
_entity_poly.entity_id
_entity_poly.type
_entity_poly.pdbx_seq_one_letter_code
_entity_poly.pdbx_strand_id
1 'polypeptide(L)'
;REEARERRKAEEAQRMASRPLRLSKHLYQSPDLQVLTTDEAANSSLRTLAAPAFSSLVVDRYKHLQRRGMLEVNRKQEMRRPSRKIKHVERDRMWETSRVFAPPCPKPAPKQS
;
A
#
# COMPACT_ATOMS: atom_id res chain seq x y z
N ARG A 1 22.38 34.37 18.78
CA ARG A 1 21.24 33.52 18.36
C ARG A 1 21.66 32.46 17.35
N GLU A 2 22.61 32.77 16.45
CA GLU A 2 23.11 31.82 15.44
C GLU A 2 24.02 30.74 16.03
N GLU A 3 24.95 31.09 16.92
CA GLU A 3 25.81 30.11 17.63
C GLU A 3 24.99 29.03 18.37
N ALA A 4 23.86 29.41 18.99
CA ALA A 4 22.98 28.46 19.65
C ALA A 4 22.30 27.50 18.66
N ARG A 5 22.04 27.93 17.41
CA ARG A 5 21.52 27.07 16.35
C ARG A 5 22.60 26.12 15.84
N GLU A 6 23.83 26.58 15.70
CA GLU A 6 24.96 25.75 15.29
C GLU A 6 25.28 24.65 16.30
N ARG A 7 25.29 24.99 17.60
CA ARG A 7 25.46 24.01 18.68
C ARG A 7 24.39 22.92 18.64
N ARG A 8 23.12 23.28 18.44
CA ARG A 8 22.03 22.30 18.31
C ARG A 8 22.19 21.39 17.10
N LYS A 9 22.59 21.94 15.94
CA LYS A 9 22.85 21.13 14.73
C LYS A 9 23.99 20.14 14.94
N ALA A 10 25.06 20.55 15.62
CA ALA A 10 26.19 19.68 15.94
C ALA A 10 25.78 18.54 16.87
N GLU A 11 24.98 18.83 17.91
CA GLU A 11 24.46 17.82 18.83
C GLU A 11 23.51 16.83 18.14
N GLU A 12 22.63 17.32 17.27
CA GLU A 12 21.75 16.47 16.45
C GLU A 12 22.55 15.58 15.49
N ALA A 13 23.60 16.10 14.86
CA ALA A 13 24.47 15.31 14.00
C ALA A 13 25.20 14.20 14.76
N GLN A 14 25.71 14.50 15.96
CA GLN A 14 26.33 13.51 16.85
C GLN A 14 25.32 12.41 17.25
N ARG A 15 24.09 12.80 17.63
CA ARG A 15 23.02 11.86 17.97
C ARG A 15 22.56 11.01 16.79
N MET A 16 22.58 11.54 15.58
CA MET A 16 22.22 10.80 14.36
C MET A 16 23.33 9.83 13.96
N ALA A 17 24.60 10.21 14.14
CA ALA A 17 25.74 9.33 13.90
C ALA A 17 25.82 8.15 14.89
N SER A 18 25.37 8.36 16.14
CA SER A 18 25.31 7.29 17.15
C SER A 18 24.11 6.34 16.99
N ARG A 19 23.11 6.71 16.17
CA ARG A 19 21.95 5.86 15.90
C ARG A 19 22.29 4.81 14.83
N PRO A 20 21.69 3.62 14.90
CA PRO A 20 21.89 2.60 13.88
C PRO A 20 21.47 3.14 12.51
N LEU A 21 22.23 2.78 11.45
CA LEU A 21 21.88 3.14 10.07
C LEU A 21 20.48 2.61 9.73
N ARG A 22 19.67 3.46 9.10
CA ARG A 22 18.25 3.17 8.84
C ARG A 22 18.02 3.15 7.34
N LEU A 23 17.33 2.12 6.88
CA LEU A 23 16.98 2.00 5.46
C LEU A 23 15.90 3.00 5.02
N SER A 24 15.11 3.56 5.95
CA SER A 24 14.01 4.45 5.61
C SER A 24 13.87 5.65 6.53
N LYS A 25 13.07 6.61 6.08
CA LYS A 25 12.72 7.85 6.82
C LYS A 25 11.81 7.56 8.02
N HIS A 26 10.99 6.51 7.99
CA HIS A 26 9.96 6.24 9.00
C HIS A 26 10.48 5.39 10.16
N LEU A 27 10.12 5.76 11.39
CA LEU A 27 10.42 5.02 12.62
C LEU A 27 9.66 3.70 12.69
N TYR A 28 10.38 2.63 13.05
CA TYR A 28 9.76 1.34 13.37
C TYR A 28 8.81 1.54 14.54
N GLN A 29 7.58 1.05 14.36
CA GLN A 29 6.56 1.02 15.39
C GLN A 29 6.21 -0.44 15.64
N SER A 30 6.32 -0.86 16.91
CA SER A 30 5.91 -2.19 17.35
C SER A 30 4.40 -2.36 17.12
N PRO A 31 3.96 -3.56 16.73
CA PRO A 31 2.54 -3.88 16.68
C PRO A 31 1.92 -3.79 18.07
N ASP A 32 0.62 -3.53 18.14
CA ASP A 32 -0.13 -3.52 19.38
C ASP A 32 -0.19 -4.94 19.95
N LEU A 33 0.10 -5.08 21.24
CA LEU A 33 0.08 -6.37 21.92
C LEU A 33 -1.37 -6.73 22.26
N GLN A 34 -1.87 -7.82 21.69
CA GLN A 34 -3.10 -8.45 22.16
C GLN A 34 -2.77 -9.24 23.43
N VAL A 35 -3.09 -8.64 24.58
CA VAL A 35 -2.88 -9.24 25.91
C VAL A 35 -4.24 -9.67 26.45
N LEU A 36 -4.33 -10.93 26.87
CA LEU A 36 -5.51 -11.44 27.57
C LEU A 36 -5.51 -10.96 29.02
N THR A 37 -6.69 -10.63 29.54
CA THR A 37 -6.83 -10.34 30.97
C THR A 37 -6.72 -11.62 31.79
N THR A 38 -6.42 -11.50 33.08
CA THR A 38 -6.22 -12.66 33.97
C THR A 38 -7.43 -13.59 34.01
N ASP A 39 -8.64 -13.02 33.96
CA ASP A 39 -9.87 -13.79 33.99
C ASP A 39 -10.08 -14.58 32.68
N GLU A 40 -9.75 -13.98 31.54
CA GLU A 40 -9.81 -14.63 30.23
C GLU A 40 -8.72 -15.70 30.08
N ALA A 41 -7.54 -15.48 30.65
CA ALA A 41 -6.42 -16.41 30.58
C ALA A 41 -6.57 -17.61 31.55
N ALA A 42 -7.09 -17.38 32.76
CA ALA A 42 -7.20 -18.42 33.79
C ALA A 42 -8.51 -19.23 33.71
N ASN A 43 -9.62 -18.59 33.32
CA ASN A 43 -10.95 -19.23 33.36
C ASN A 43 -11.39 -19.79 32.00
N SER A 44 -10.60 -19.63 30.93
CA SER A 44 -10.91 -20.18 29.62
C SER A 44 -10.08 -21.42 29.31
N SER A 45 -10.74 -22.45 28.75
CA SER A 45 -10.04 -23.59 28.17
C SER A 45 -9.27 -23.16 26.91
N LEU A 46 -8.20 -23.86 26.54
CA LEU A 46 -7.44 -23.57 25.31
C LEU A 46 -8.30 -23.64 24.04
N ARG A 47 -9.45 -24.33 24.07
CA ARG A 47 -10.40 -24.43 22.96
C ARG A 47 -11.30 -23.19 22.82
N THR A 48 -11.49 -22.45 23.91
CA THR A 48 -12.28 -21.21 23.96
C THR A 48 -11.43 -19.97 23.67
N LEU A 49 -10.10 -20.08 23.75
CA LEU A 49 -9.21 -19.04 23.24
C LEU A 49 -9.37 -18.97 21.72
N ALA A 50 -9.96 -17.87 21.24
CA ALA A 50 -10.12 -17.64 19.82
C ALA A 50 -8.72 -17.62 19.17
N ALA A 51 -8.41 -18.64 18.36
CA ALA A 51 -7.22 -18.65 17.50
C ALA A 51 -7.01 -17.33 16.69
N PRO A 52 -8.05 -16.60 16.23
CA PRO A 52 -7.87 -15.29 15.59
C PRO A 52 -7.69 -14.10 16.55
N ALA A 53 -7.82 -14.28 17.87
CA ALA A 53 -7.54 -13.23 18.86
C ALA A 53 -6.04 -12.99 19.09
N PHE A 54 -5.18 -13.80 18.46
CA PHE A 54 -3.74 -13.58 18.38
C PHE A 54 -3.37 -12.93 17.06
N SER A 55 -2.36 -12.05 17.09
CA SER A 55 -1.86 -11.34 15.91
C SER A 55 -1.58 -12.32 14.79
N SER A 56 -1.99 -11.95 13.57
CA SER A 56 -1.67 -12.80 12.42
C SER A 56 -0.14 -12.94 12.30
N LEU A 57 0.35 -14.19 12.23
CA LEU A 57 1.79 -14.51 12.13
C LEU A 57 2.50 -13.79 10.97
N VAL A 58 1.75 -13.37 9.96
CA VAL A 58 2.26 -12.59 8.82
C VAL A 58 2.67 -11.19 9.25
N VAL A 59 1.85 -10.51 10.08
CA VAL A 59 2.15 -9.16 10.57
C VAL A 59 3.39 -9.17 11.46
N ASP A 60 3.51 -10.16 12.35
CA ASP A 60 4.66 -10.29 13.23
C ASP A 60 5.96 -10.57 12.45
N ARG A 61 5.90 -11.48 11.47
CA ARG A 61 7.05 -11.73 10.58
C ARG A 61 7.46 -10.49 9.80
N TYR A 62 6.50 -9.76 9.24
CA TYR A 62 6.76 -8.51 8.53
C TYR A 62 7.43 -7.47 9.44
N LYS A 63 6.88 -7.24 10.64
CA LYS A 63 7.43 -6.29 11.61
C LYS A 63 8.80 -6.72 12.13
N HIS A 64 9.04 -8.01 12.27
CA HIS A 64 10.35 -8.54 12.67
C HIS A 64 11.43 -8.28 11.62
N LEU A 65 11.11 -8.51 10.34
CA LEU A 65 12.01 -8.19 9.23
C LEU A 65 12.30 -6.68 9.14
N GLN A 66 11.31 -5.83 9.43
CA GLN A 66 11.52 -4.39 9.54
C GLN A 66 12.44 -4.01 10.70
N ARG A 67 12.25 -4.61 11.89
CA ARG A 67 13.09 -4.36 13.07
C ARG A 67 14.54 -4.75 12.84
N ARG A 68 14.78 -5.84 12.09
CA ARG A 68 16.12 -6.30 11.70
C ARG A 68 16.77 -5.47 10.60
N GLY A 69 16.03 -4.52 9.98
CA GLY A 69 16.54 -3.76 8.84
C GLY A 69 16.72 -4.59 7.58
N MET A 70 15.97 -5.69 7.42
CA MET A 70 15.90 -6.44 6.14
C MET A 70 14.82 -5.85 5.22
N LEU A 71 13.79 -5.26 5.81
CA LEU A 71 12.75 -4.52 5.12
C LEU A 71 12.75 -3.07 5.62
N GLU A 72 12.46 -2.15 4.70
CA GLU A 72 12.23 -0.76 5.05
C GLU A 72 10.91 -0.57 5.82
N VAL A 73 10.91 0.41 6.72
CA VAL A 73 9.68 0.84 7.40
C VAL A 73 8.94 1.81 6.48
N ASN A 74 7.74 1.42 6.07
CA ASN A 74 6.87 2.20 5.20
C ASN A 74 5.55 2.54 5.88
N ARG A 75 4.98 3.70 5.55
CA ARG A 75 3.61 4.06 5.93
C ARG A 75 2.69 3.84 4.74
N LYS A 76 1.46 3.39 5.01
CA LYS A 76 0.44 3.27 3.98
C LYS A 76 0.19 4.65 3.38
N GLN A 77 0.41 4.78 2.08
CA GLN A 77 0.08 6.00 1.37
C GLN A 77 -1.43 6.05 1.14
N GLU A 78 -2.08 7.06 1.71
CA GLU A 78 -3.49 7.31 1.42
C GLU A 78 -3.63 7.76 -0.03
N MET A 79 -4.60 7.19 -0.74
CA MET A 79 -4.94 7.62 -2.08
C MET A 79 -5.60 9.01 -1.99
N ARG A 80 -4.81 10.06 -2.21
CA ARG A 80 -5.33 11.42 -2.33
C ARG A 80 -5.68 11.68 -3.78
N ARG A 81 -6.92 12.14 -4.02
CA ARG A 81 -7.32 12.60 -5.34
C ARG A 81 -6.41 13.78 -5.73
N PRO A 82 -5.84 13.78 -6.95
CA PRO A 82 -5.09 14.93 -7.41
C PRO A 82 -6.02 16.16 -7.38
N SER A 83 -5.50 17.30 -6.95
CA SER A 83 -6.27 18.56 -6.93
C SER A 83 -6.66 19.03 -8.33
N ARG A 84 -5.90 18.59 -9.35
CA ARG A 84 -6.17 18.89 -10.75
C ARG A 84 -7.25 17.95 -11.28
N LYS A 85 -8.31 18.53 -11.84
CA LYS A 85 -9.37 17.79 -12.54
C LYS A 85 -8.76 17.10 -13.76
N ILE A 86 -8.83 15.78 -13.80
CA ILE A 86 -8.48 15.00 -15.00
C ILE A 86 -9.57 15.27 -16.04
N LYS A 87 -9.22 15.87 -17.17
CA LYS A 87 -10.15 16.04 -18.29
C LYS A 87 -10.27 14.71 -19.01
N HIS A 88 -11.41 14.06 -18.90
CA HIS A 88 -11.73 12.93 -19.76
C HIS A 88 -12.02 13.48 -21.15
N VAL A 89 -11.14 13.20 -22.10
CA VAL A 89 -11.40 13.45 -23.52
C VAL A 89 -12.09 12.19 -24.03
N GLU A 90 -13.28 12.35 -24.60
CA GLU A 90 -13.93 11.26 -25.31
C GLU A 90 -13.02 10.80 -26.46
N ARG A 91 -12.70 9.51 -26.49
CA ARG A 91 -12.01 8.94 -27.63
C ARG A 91 -12.98 8.93 -28.79
N ASP A 92 -12.72 9.72 -29.82
CA ASP A 92 -13.38 9.54 -31.11
C ASP A 92 -13.22 8.07 -31.53
N ARG A 93 -14.33 7.41 -31.85
CA ARG A 93 -14.37 6.01 -32.27
C ARG A 93 -13.76 5.89 -33.67
N MET A 94 -12.44 5.95 -33.73
CA MET A 94 -11.65 5.85 -34.97
C MET A 94 -11.85 4.50 -35.70
N TRP A 95 -12.53 3.52 -35.10
CA TRP A 95 -12.82 2.22 -35.72
C TRP A 95 -14.19 2.15 -36.43
N GLU A 96 -15.06 3.15 -36.29
CA GLU A 96 -16.37 3.16 -37.00
C GLU A 96 -16.23 3.64 -38.46
N THR A 97 -15.19 4.39 -38.80
CA THR A 97 -14.94 4.85 -40.19
C THR A 97 -14.38 3.78 -41.12
N SER A 98 -13.95 2.63 -40.61
CA SER A 98 -13.48 1.50 -41.43
C SER A 98 -14.59 0.52 -41.85
N ARG A 99 -15.85 0.74 -41.45
CA ARG A 99 -17.02 -0.06 -41.87
C ARG A 99 -17.88 0.61 -42.94
N VAL A 100 -17.33 1.53 -43.72
CA VAL A 100 -18.03 2.12 -44.88
C VAL A 100 -17.25 1.83 -46.15
N PHE A 101 -17.02 0.55 -46.49
CA PHE A 101 -16.71 0.12 -47.87
C PHE A 101 -16.81 -1.41 -48.02
N ALA A 102 -17.93 -2.00 -47.62
CA ALA A 102 -18.31 -3.33 -48.14
C ALA A 102 -19.37 -3.08 -49.24
N PRO A 103 -19.05 -3.23 -50.54
CA PRO A 103 -20.09 -3.12 -51.56
C PRO A 103 -21.15 -4.20 -51.32
N PRO A 104 -22.45 -3.90 -51.50
CA PRO A 104 -23.50 -4.89 -51.30
C PRO A 104 -23.29 -6.05 -52.28
N CYS A 105 -23.28 -7.28 -51.76
CA CYS A 105 -23.21 -8.48 -52.58
C CYS A 105 -24.35 -8.47 -53.63
N PRO A 106 -24.08 -8.78 -54.92
CA PRO A 106 -25.13 -8.85 -55.92
C PRO A 106 -26.11 -9.97 -55.55
N LYS A 107 -27.41 -9.64 -55.52
CA LYS A 107 -28.48 -10.62 -55.27
C LYS A 107 -28.48 -11.66 -56.41
N PRO A 108 -28.62 -12.96 -56.12
CA PRO A 108 -28.73 -13.97 -57.17
C PRO A 108 -29.99 -13.74 -58.01
N ALA A 109 -29.84 -13.78 -59.33
CA ALA A 109 -30.94 -13.59 -60.27
C ALA A 109 -32.02 -14.68 -60.10
N PRO A 110 -33.31 -14.34 -60.28
CA PRO A 110 -34.37 -15.33 -60.22
C PRO A 110 -34.20 -16.36 -61.34
N LYS A 111 -34.19 -17.64 -60.97
CA LYS A 111 -34.21 -18.75 -61.92
C LYS A 111 -35.51 -18.69 -62.71
N GLN A 112 -35.41 -18.52 -64.03
CA GLN A 112 -36.55 -18.78 -64.91
C GLN A 112 -36.69 -20.31 -65.05
N SER A 113 -37.94 -20.73 -65.10
CA SER A 113 -38.48 -22.12 -65.11
C SER A 113 -37.72 -23.10 -65.98
#